data_AF-A0A661TCX6-F1
#
_entry.id   AF-A0A661TCX6-F1
#
_cell.length_a   1.000
_cell.length_b   1.000
_cell.length_c   1.000
_cell.angle_alpha   90.00
_cell.angle_beta   90.00
_cell.angle_gamma   90.00
#
_symmetry.space_group_name_H-M   'P 1'
#
loop_
_entity.id
_entity.type
_entity.pdbx_description
1 polymer ?
#
loop_
_entity_poly.entity_id
_entity_poly.type
_entity_poly.pdbx_seq_one_letter_code
_entity_poly.pdbx_strand_id
1 'polypeptide(L)'
;KMSFVDWKQSARRVSAFIRALDPWPGALARYGGREIKLFSARVGDGGCVGGVPGRVVGYSEGTLQVETGKGVVQIGELQIPGRRRLAAKEFLKGFPLDKDTLLS
;
A
#
# COMPACT_ATOMS: atom_id res chain seq x y z
N LYS A 1 9.50 17.09 3.29
CA LYS A 1 9.35 16.55 1.92
C LYS A 1 8.30 15.44 2.01
N MET A 2 7.16 15.59 1.33
CA MET A 2 6.06 14.61 1.42
C MET A 2 6.48 13.28 0.80
N SER A 3 6.27 12.18 1.52
CA SER A 3 6.82 10.86 1.24
C SER A 3 5.83 9.94 0.52
N PHE A 4 5.36 10.37 -0.65
CA PHE A 4 4.46 9.57 -1.49
C PHE A 4 5.18 8.36 -2.09
N VAL A 5 4.47 7.23 -2.14
CA VAL A 5 4.96 6.02 -2.78
C VAL A 5 4.98 6.19 -4.30
N ASP A 6 6.14 6.03 -4.91
CA ASP A 6 6.25 5.88 -6.36
C ASP A 6 5.94 4.42 -6.74
N TRP A 7 4.69 4.16 -7.08
CA TRP A 7 4.22 2.82 -7.47
C TRP A 7 4.90 2.28 -8.74
N LYS A 8 5.48 3.14 -9.58
CA LYS A 8 6.18 2.71 -10.81
C LYS A 8 7.50 2.00 -10.52
N GLN A 9 7.98 2.05 -9.28
CA GLN A 9 9.14 1.29 -8.86
C GLN A 9 8.83 -0.21 -8.74
N SER A 10 9.86 -1.04 -8.57
CA SER A 10 9.66 -2.46 -8.27
C SER A 10 9.10 -2.68 -6.87
N ALA A 11 8.39 -3.78 -6.63
CA ALA A 11 7.88 -4.16 -5.32
C ALA A 11 8.94 -4.17 -4.23
N ARG A 12 10.18 -4.57 -4.57
CA ARG A 12 11.33 -4.52 -3.67
C ARG A 12 11.68 -3.09 -3.24
N ARG A 13 11.68 -2.14 -4.18
CA ARG A 13 11.94 -0.72 -3.88
C ARG A 13 10.78 -0.10 -3.12
N VAL A 14 9.54 -0.37 -3.51
CA VAL A 14 8.34 0.13 -2.83
C VAL A 14 8.30 -0.38 -1.38
N SER A 15 8.48 -1.70 -1.15
CA SER A 15 8.54 -2.27 0.20
C SER A 15 9.67 -1.65 1.03
N ALA A 16 10.87 -1.50 0.45
CA ALA A 16 12.00 -0.89 1.14
C ALA A 16 11.72 0.57 1.53
N PHE A 17 11.11 1.34 0.62
CA PHE A 17 10.72 2.73 0.88
C PHE A 17 9.70 2.84 2.01
N ILE A 18 8.65 2.00 1.99
CA ILE A 18 7.63 2.00 3.04
C ILE A 18 8.24 1.65 4.40
N ARG A 19 9.07 0.60 4.46
CA ARG A 19 9.75 0.18 5.69
C ARG A 19 10.76 1.21 6.21
N ALA A 20 11.42 1.97 5.33
CA ALA A 20 12.33 3.02 5.74
C ALA A 20 11.63 4.21 6.44
N LEU A 21 10.31 4.31 6.29
CA LEU A 21 9.48 5.35 6.90
C LEU A 21 8.57 4.80 8.01
N ASP A 22 8.70 3.52 8.35
CA ASP A 22 7.96 2.84 9.43
C ASP A 22 8.82 2.87 10.72
N PRO A 23 8.34 3.41 11.86
CA PRO A 23 6.97 3.88 12.13
C PRO A 23 6.72 5.36 11.85
N TRP A 24 7.76 6.16 11.61
CA TRP A 24 7.65 7.60 11.35
C TRP A 24 8.59 8.03 10.23
N PRO A 25 8.17 8.90 9.29
CA PRO A 25 6.90 9.64 9.23
C PRO A 25 5.71 8.85 8.64
N GLY A 26 5.95 7.66 8.09
CA GLY A 26 5.02 6.88 7.28
C GLY A 26 5.09 7.25 5.79
N ALA A 27 5.05 6.22 4.93
CA ALA A 27 4.89 6.41 3.48
C ALA A 27 3.43 6.71 3.15
N LEU A 28 3.18 7.59 2.17
CA LEU A 28 1.83 8.04 1.81
C LEU A 28 1.39 7.47 0.48
N ALA A 29 0.11 7.12 0.39
CA ALA A 29 -0.62 6.88 -0.84
C ALA A 29 -1.90 7.72 -0.84
N ARG A 30 -2.48 7.95 -2.03
CA ARG A 30 -3.74 8.68 -2.19
C ARG A 30 -4.82 7.81 -2.80
N TYR A 31 -6.03 7.98 -2.29
CA TYR A 31 -7.25 7.42 -2.87
C TYR A 31 -8.45 8.31 -2.52
N GLY A 32 -9.31 8.61 -3.50
CA GLY A 32 -10.53 9.40 -3.28
C GLY A 32 -10.29 10.76 -2.63
N GLY A 33 -9.19 11.44 -2.97
CA GLY A 33 -8.79 12.73 -2.38
C GLY A 33 -8.28 12.63 -0.94
N ARG A 34 -8.11 11.42 -0.38
CA ARG A 34 -7.60 11.19 0.97
C ARG A 34 -6.19 10.61 0.93
N GLU A 35 -5.40 10.96 1.94
CA GLU A 35 -4.08 10.39 2.18
C GLU A 35 -4.17 9.21 3.14
N ILE A 36 -3.42 8.16 2.84
CA ILE A 36 -3.35 6.92 3.61
C ILE A 36 -1.88 6.63 3.85
N LYS A 37 -1.49 6.50 5.12
CA LYS A 37 -0.16 6.03 5.48
C LYS A 37 -0.10 4.52 5.41
N LEU A 38 1.00 4.02 4.86
CA LEU A 38 1.27 2.60 4.66
C LEU A 38 2.41 2.15 5.54
N PHE A 39 2.28 0.96 6.11
CA PHE A 39 3.26 0.37 7.01
C PHE A 39 3.31 -1.15 6.88
N SER A 40 4.30 -1.79 7.53
CA SER A 40 4.43 -3.25 7.54
C SER A 40 4.41 -3.85 6.12
N ALA A 41 5.27 -3.32 5.24
CA ALA A 41 5.30 -3.70 3.83
C ALA A 41 6.30 -4.82 3.54
N ARG A 42 5.88 -5.84 2.80
CA ARG A 42 6.75 -6.92 2.28
C ARG A 42 6.54 -7.13 0.78
N VAL A 43 7.52 -7.74 0.11
CA VAL A 43 7.37 -8.14 -1.28
C VAL A 43 6.43 -9.34 -1.32
N GLY A 44 5.41 -9.30 -2.17
CA GLY A 44 4.48 -10.42 -2.36
C GLY A 44 5.00 -11.42 -3.38
N ASP A 45 4.52 -12.66 -3.24
CA ASP A 45 4.75 -13.71 -4.22
C ASP A 45 3.75 -13.55 -5.38
N GLY A 46 4.26 -13.21 -6.57
CA GLY A 46 3.43 -13.01 -7.76
C GLY A 46 3.94 -11.96 -8.73
N GLY A 47 3.65 -12.15 -10.02
CA GLY A 47 3.87 -11.16 -11.07
C GLY A 47 2.77 -10.09 -11.09
N CYS A 48 3.01 -8.97 -11.79
CA CYS A 48 1.93 -8.03 -12.08
C CYS A 48 0.87 -8.73 -12.94
N VAL A 49 -0.39 -8.71 -12.51
CA VAL A 49 -1.50 -9.39 -13.20
C VAL A 49 -2.12 -8.49 -14.27
N GLY A 50 -2.10 -7.16 -14.09
CA GLY A 50 -2.59 -6.20 -15.07
C GLY A 50 -1.60 -5.10 -15.47
N GLY A 51 -0.43 -5.05 -14.83
CA GLY A 51 0.64 -4.11 -15.19
C GLY A 51 0.30 -2.64 -14.93
N VAL A 52 -0.62 -2.36 -13.99
CA VAL A 52 -1.03 -1.00 -13.64
C VAL A 52 -0.48 -0.65 -12.26
N PRO A 53 0.64 0.10 -12.17
CA PRO A 53 1.22 0.51 -10.90
C PRO A 53 0.21 1.23 -10.01
N GLY A 54 0.12 0.81 -8.75
CA GLY A 54 -0.79 1.38 -7.74
C GLY A 54 -2.15 0.69 -7.68
N ARG A 55 -2.44 -0.24 -8.60
CA ARG A 55 -3.70 -0.98 -8.61
C ARG A 55 -3.76 -2.00 -7.48
N VAL A 56 -4.84 -1.98 -6.71
CA VAL A 56 -5.15 -2.98 -5.69
C VAL A 56 -5.55 -4.28 -6.39
N VAL A 57 -4.80 -5.35 -6.15
CA VAL A 57 -5.10 -6.69 -6.66
C VAL A 57 -6.17 -7.36 -5.80
N GLY A 58 -6.17 -7.04 -4.50
CA GLY A 58 -7.11 -7.54 -3.54
C GLY A 58 -6.48 -7.63 -2.15
N TYR A 59 -7.07 -8.49 -1.32
CA TYR A 59 -6.65 -8.71 0.05
C TYR A 59 -6.42 -10.20 0.28
N SER A 60 -5.24 -10.56 0.77
CA SER A 60 -4.88 -11.95 1.07
C SER A 60 -3.84 -12.01 2.19
N GLU A 61 -3.85 -13.11 2.94
CA GLU A 61 -2.93 -13.37 4.06
C GLU A 61 -2.81 -12.23 5.07
N GLY A 62 -3.92 -11.53 5.36
CA GLY A 62 -3.86 -10.41 6.29
C GLY A 62 -3.43 -9.07 5.68
N THR A 63 -3.04 -9.04 4.41
CA THR A 63 -2.39 -7.89 3.76
C THR A 63 -3.16 -7.37 2.54
N LEU A 64 -3.07 -6.06 2.30
CA LEU A 64 -3.51 -5.44 1.06
C LEU A 64 -2.44 -5.64 -0.02
N GLN A 65 -2.82 -6.15 -1.18
CA GLN A 65 -1.92 -6.40 -2.30
C GLN A 65 -2.03 -5.29 -3.34
N VAL A 66 -0.91 -4.66 -3.69
CA VAL A 66 -0.87 -3.56 -4.64
C VAL A 66 0.17 -3.83 -5.73
N GLU A 67 -0.23 -3.72 -6.99
CA GLU A 67 0.67 -3.80 -8.13
C GLU A 67 1.68 -2.66 -8.11
N THR A 68 2.89 -2.96 -8.54
CA THR A 68 3.94 -1.98 -8.73
C THR A 68 4.42 -2.02 -10.18
N GLY A 69 5.40 -1.20 -10.54
CA GLY A 69 6.02 -1.29 -11.86
C GLY A 69 6.68 -2.65 -12.13
N LYS A 70 7.04 -3.40 -11.08
CA LYS A 70 7.46 -4.80 -11.20
C LYS A 70 7.15 -5.59 -9.93
N GLY A 71 6.23 -6.54 -10.04
CA GLY A 71 5.76 -7.39 -8.95
C GLY A 71 4.69 -6.72 -8.09
N VAL A 72 4.32 -7.39 -7.00
CA VAL A 72 3.27 -6.95 -6.06
C VAL A 72 3.90 -6.64 -4.70
N VAL A 73 3.48 -5.55 -4.07
CA VAL A 73 3.79 -5.27 -2.67
C VAL A 73 2.59 -5.59 -1.78
N GLN A 74 2.86 -6.16 -0.62
CA GLN A 74 1.87 -6.48 0.40
C GLN A 74 1.99 -5.49 1.56
N ILE A 75 0.88 -4.88 1.96
CA ILE A 75 0.80 -3.88 3.04
C ILE A 75 0.01 -4.47 4.21
N GLY A 76 0.65 -4.62 5.36
CA GLY A 76 0.03 -5.20 6.55
C GLY A 76 -0.80 -4.22 7.38
N GLU A 77 -0.43 -2.94 7.38
CA GLU A 77 -1.05 -1.94 8.25
C GLU A 77 -1.23 -0.59 7.56
N LEU A 78 -2.33 0.09 7.87
CA LEU A 78 -2.72 1.35 7.26
C LEU A 78 -3.22 2.35 8.31
N GLN A 79 -3.15 3.63 7.96
CA GLN A 79 -3.59 4.71 8.86
C GLN A 79 -4.06 5.92 8.04
N ILE A 80 -5.22 6.48 8.40
CA ILE A 80 -5.58 7.84 7.96
C ILE A 80 -4.80 8.84 8.84
N PRO A 81 -4.13 9.86 8.29
CA PRO A 81 -3.44 10.87 9.08
C PRO A 81 -4.32 11.43 10.22
N GLY A 82 -3.77 11.45 11.44
CA GLY A 82 -4.50 11.86 12.65
C GLY A 82 -5.41 10.80 13.27
N ARG A 83 -5.49 9.59 12.70
CA ARG A 83 -6.23 8.44 13.27
C ARG A 83 -5.27 7.36 13.77
N ARG A 84 -5.81 6.34 14.44
CA ARG A 84 -5.04 5.16 14.88
C ARG A 84 -4.57 4.34 13.68
N ARG A 85 -3.36 3.78 13.76
CA ARG A 85 -2.83 2.76 12.84
C ARG A 85 -3.52 1.41 13.10
N LEU A 86 -3.99 0.76 12.04
CA LEU A 86 -4.79 -0.46 12.11
C LEU A 86 -4.21 -1.55 11.20
N ALA A 87 -4.44 -2.81 11.56
CA ALA A 87 -4.22 -3.93 10.65
C ALA A 87 -5.05 -3.76 9.39
N ALA A 88 -4.54 -4.19 8.23
CA ALA A 88 -5.23 -4.03 6.95
C ALA A 88 -6.65 -4.62 6.99
N LYS A 89 -6.86 -5.76 7.67
CA LYS A 89 -8.19 -6.36 7.88
C LYS A 89 -9.18 -5.39 8.53
N GLU A 90 -8.73 -4.67 9.55
CA GLU A 90 -9.58 -3.78 10.36
C GLU A 90 -9.80 -2.46 9.63
N PHE A 91 -8.74 -1.94 8.99
CA PHE A 91 -8.81 -0.72 8.20
C PHE A 91 -9.83 -0.85 7.06
N LEU A 92 -9.77 -1.96 6.30
CA LEU A 92 -10.61 -2.19 5.13
C LEU A 92 -12.11 -2.34 5.47
N LYS A 93 -12.48 -2.65 6.72
CA LYS A 93 -13.89 -2.65 7.15
C LYS A 93 -14.50 -1.25 7.19
N GLY A 94 -13.71 -0.25 7.55
CA GLY A 94 -14.16 1.15 7.63
C GLY A 94 -13.79 1.99 6.41
N PHE A 95 -12.82 1.52 5.62
CA PHE A 95 -12.34 2.19 4.42
C PHE A 95 -12.03 1.16 3.32
N PRO A 96 -13.05 0.72 2.55
CA PRO A 96 -12.88 -0.29 1.52
C PRO A 96 -11.91 0.17 0.42
N LEU A 97 -10.96 -0.70 0.10
CA LEU A 97 -10.09 -0.59 -1.07
C LEU A 97 -10.30 -1.86 -1.88
N ASP A 98 -11.32 -1.84 -2.73
CA ASP A 98 -11.73 -2.99 -3.52
C ASP A 98 -10.71 -3.31 -4.61
N LYS A 99 -10.80 -4.52 -5.15
CA LYS A 99 -10.02 -4.91 -6.32
C LYS A 99 -10.20 -3.88 -7.44
N ASP A 100 -9.11 -3.60 -8.15
CA ASP A 100 -9.00 -2.60 -9.22
C ASP A 100 -9.05 -1.14 -8.74
N THR A 101 -9.13 -0.88 -7.43
CA THR A 101 -8.87 0.44 -6.85
C THR A 101 -7.47 0.94 -7.23
N LEU A 102 -7.36 2.20 -7.66
CA LEU A 102 -6.07 2.80 -8.02
C LEU A 102 -5.55 3.71 -6.91
N LEU A 103 -4.38 3.37 -6.38
CA LEU A 103 -3.61 4.21 -5.47
C LEU A 103 -2.59 5.03 -6.27
N SER A 104 -2.45 6.30 -5.92
CA SER A 104 -1.42 7.19 -6.47
C SER A 104 -0.42 7.66 -5.43
#